data_AF-A0A6B0WIX5-F1
#
_entry.id   AF-A0A6B0WIX5-F1
#
_cell.length_a   1.000
_cell.length_b   1.000
_cell.length_c   1.000
_cell.angle_alpha   90.00
_cell.angle_beta   90.00
_cell.angle_gamma   90.00
#
_symmetry.space_group_name_H-M   'P 1'
#
loop_
_entity.id
_entity.type
_entity.pdbx_description
1 polymer ?
#
loop_
_entity_poly.entity_id
_entity_poly.type
_entity_poly.pdbx_seq_one_letter_code
_entity_poly.pdbx_strand_id
1 'polypeptide(L)'
;MGLRTAAVVACALVLVATACSNEGTAESDPPGAEAGDPIESGDGPHQPEHLGPGRFAAAAAGSRHTCALRTNGTVVCWGANNSDQIDAPASRFTALSAGRRHTCGLRVDGAIECWGLDFLELLRTPGGQYVAITVGDSHSCAVRVDGDIQCWGSAKTEAVTAPGGHYISVAAGFGHSCVLRGTGGVRCWGDNHWGQTDAPAGQFVSISAGGDQSCGLRSDGTAECWGRSFTGEGNAPGGRYSMIDTGGRHSCGVRTDGTLDCWGANHWGQTDPPEGRFRSVSTGWDHSCAVRLDGNIQCWGRRFATRLDAPSGAFGAVATGGEHGCAIRAGGTVECWGQNSYGQADAPGGQFAQITAGTSFSCGLRPDGAVECWGVGPPGSTDQVQAVLERIVASHDRPLGPAPGAIRAVHAGGSQACVLDAEGMALCWSNLQASSDSSPVLVLGGAGGLDEPLTVLAVGNRRACGLRTDGTIECWGSRGEAWGPEPAGRFRGLSVGSSHSCAIRTDGTIECWGLGHGGLLNAPDGSYSSVSASRNHSCAVRVDGNVECWGLDYSGLLDAPNGPFTTVSASPSHSCAIRTDGTIECWGTFRAPPQGVAFH
;
A
#
# COMPACT_ATOMS: atom_id res chain seq x y z
N MET A 1 -35.00 -38.87 -43.78
CA MET A 1 -34.49 -37.48 -43.92
C MET A 1 -35.15 -36.63 -42.86
N GLY A 2 -34.46 -36.35 -41.77
CA GLY A 2 -34.91 -35.43 -40.73
C GLY A 2 -33.71 -34.59 -40.29
N LEU A 3 -33.64 -33.34 -40.76
CA LEU A 3 -32.61 -32.41 -40.33
C LEU A 3 -33.06 -31.76 -39.01
N ARG A 4 -32.26 -31.98 -37.97
CA ARG A 4 -32.31 -31.27 -36.70
C ARG A 4 -31.72 -29.88 -36.91
N THR A 5 -32.51 -28.83 -36.69
CA THR A 5 -32.03 -27.46 -36.56
C THR A 5 -31.46 -27.30 -35.14
N ALA A 6 -30.14 -27.26 -35.03
CA ALA A 6 -29.46 -26.93 -33.79
C ALA A 6 -29.59 -25.42 -33.54
N ALA A 7 -30.38 -25.02 -32.54
CA ALA A 7 -30.32 -23.69 -32.00
C ALA A 7 -28.99 -23.54 -31.25
N VAL A 8 -28.07 -22.79 -31.84
CA VAL A 8 -26.85 -22.34 -31.16
C VAL A 8 -27.28 -21.32 -30.12
N VAL A 9 -27.47 -21.77 -28.88
CA VAL A 9 -27.53 -20.90 -27.71
C VAL A 9 -26.12 -20.35 -27.55
N ALA A 10 -25.87 -19.15 -28.06
CA ALA A 10 -24.67 -18.40 -27.76
C ALA A 10 -24.68 -18.10 -26.27
N CYS A 11 -23.79 -18.76 -25.50
CA CYS A 11 -23.44 -18.34 -24.16
C CYS A 11 -22.96 -16.89 -24.23
N ALA A 12 -23.82 -15.94 -23.87
CA ALA A 12 -23.42 -14.57 -23.60
C ALA A 12 -22.42 -14.60 -22.44
N LEU A 13 -21.15 -14.32 -22.72
CA LEU A 13 -20.20 -13.92 -21.68
C LEU A 13 -20.75 -12.64 -21.06
N VAL A 14 -21.27 -12.74 -19.84
CA VAL A 14 -21.60 -11.58 -19.01
C VAL A 14 -20.27 -10.95 -18.60
N LEU A 15 -19.85 -9.93 -19.36
CA LEU A 15 -18.70 -9.11 -19.03
C LEU A 15 -19.07 -8.23 -17.83
N VAL A 16 -18.44 -8.49 -16.69
CA VAL A 16 -18.58 -7.66 -15.50
C VAL A 16 -17.62 -6.48 -15.63
N ALA A 17 -18.15 -5.28 -15.81
CA ALA A 17 -17.39 -4.04 -15.68
C ALA A 17 -17.17 -3.73 -14.19
N THR A 18 -15.92 -3.48 -13.81
CA THR A 18 -15.47 -3.14 -12.46
C THR A 18 -15.22 -1.63 -12.31
N ALA A 19 -15.79 -0.98 -11.30
CA ALA A 19 -15.57 0.44 -11.04
C ALA A 19 -14.52 0.69 -9.94
N CYS A 20 -13.78 1.80 -10.07
CA CYS A 20 -12.65 2.11 -9.21
C CYS A 20 -12.68 3.59 -8.73
N SER A 21 -12.20 3.89 -7.51
CA SER A 21 -12.46 5.15 -6.74
C SER A 21 -11.28 6.00 -6.19
N ASN A 22 -11.45 7.35 -6.06
CA ASN A 22 -10.45 8.34 -5.56
C ASN A 22 -10.60 8.84 -4.09
N GLU A 23 -9.53 9.46 -3.55
CA GLU A 23 -9.55 10.55 -2.53
C GLU A 23 -8.72 11.74 -3.04
N GLY A 24 -9.27 12.95 -2.97
CA GLY A 24 -8.51 14.20 -2.99
C GLY A 24 -9.17 15.39 -3.67
N THR A 25 -10.01 16.14 -2.94
CA THR A 25 -10.06 17.63 -2.97
C THR A 25 -10.48 18.13 -1.59
N ALA A 26 -9.78 19.13 -1.09
CA ALA A 26 -10.07 19.82 0.15
C ALA A 26 -11.37 20.62 0.03
N GLU A 27 -12.33 20.38 0.92
CA GLU A 27 -13.40 21.33 1.26
C GLU A 27 -13.51 21.40 2.78
N SER A 28 -13.57 22.63 3.29
CA SER A 28 -13.59 23.02 4.69
C SER A 28 -14.84 22.53 5.42
N ASP A 29 -14.67 21.84 6.55
CA ASP A 29 -15.75 21.54 7.49
C ASP A 29 -16.39 22.85 8.02
N PRO A 30 -17.73 22.95 8.09
CA PRO A 30 -18.39 24.02 8.82
C PRO A 30 -18.29 23.76 10.35
N PRO A 31 -18.23 24.81 11.18
CA PRO A 31 -18.07 24.65 12.63
C PRO A 31 -19.40 24.23 13.28
N GLY A 32 -19.38 23.12 14.01
CA GLY A 32 -20.40 22.78 15.01
C GLY A 32 -21.15 21.47 14.75
N ALA A 33 -20.56 20.35 15.16
CA ALA A 33 -21.31 19.16 15.57
C ALA A 33 -20.52 18.49 16.70
N GLU A 34 -21.18 18.33 17.84
CA GLU A 34 -20.62 17.83 19.09
C GLU A 34 -20.23 16.34 19.00
N ALA A 35 -19.20 15.99 19.76
CA ALA A 35 -18.63 14.65 19.85
C ALA A 35 -19.64 13.64 20.43
N GLY A 36 -19.95 12.60 19.66
CA GLY A 36 -20.46 11.32 20.15
C GLY A 36 -19.38 10.26 20.03
N ASP A 37 -19.31 9.37 21.03
CA ASP A 37 -18.22 8.44 21.33
C ASP A 37 -17.64 7.63 20.14
N PRO A 38 -16.33 7.33 20.15
CA PRO A 38 -15.69 6.50 19.13
C PRO A 38 -16.20 5.05 19.22
N ILE A 39 -16.71 4.53 18.11
CA ILE A 39 -17.07 3.13 17.93
C ILE A 39 -15.78 2.30 17.88
N GLU A 40 -15.59 1.41 18.86
CA GLU A 40 -14.65 0.29 18.82
C GLU A 40 -15.13 -0.79 17.82
N SER A 41 -14.28 -1.16 16.86
CA SER A 41 -14.29 -2.46 16.15
C SER A 41 -12.95 -2.56 15.38
N GLY A 42 -12.01 -3.48 15.61
CA GLY A 42 -12.15 -4.81 16.19
C GLY A 42 -12.18 -5.90 15.10
N ASP A 43 -11.37 -5.82 14.03
CA ASP A 43 -10.85 -6.98 13.28
C ASP A 43 -9.84 -6.52 12.21
N GLY A 44 -8.71 -7.24 12.10
CA GLY A 44 -7.66 -7.00 11.09
C GLY A 44 -8.09 -7.44 9.69
N PRO A 45 -7.36 -7.08 8.62
CA PRO A 45 -7.71 -7.49 7.25
C PRO A 45 -7.58 -9.01 7.09
N HIS A 46 -8.72 -9.71 7.04
CA HIS A 46 -8.79 -11.16 6.88
C HIS A 46 -8.06 -11.62 5.61
N GLN A 47 -7.12 -12.53 5.78
CA GLN A 47 -6.66 -13.39 4.69
C GLN A 47 -7.56 -14.62 4.66
N PRO A 48 -7.99 -15.10 3.48
CA PRO A 48 -8.49 -16.47 3.40
C PRO A 48 -7.31 -17.41 3.68
N GLU A 49 -7.30 -18.05 4.85
CA GLU A 49 -6.58 -19.31 5.04
C GLU A 49 -7.09 -20.28 3.97
N HIS A 50 -6.23 -20.57 2.98
CA HIS A 50 -6.52 -21.43 1.83
C HIS A 50 -7.64 -20.95 0.89
N LEU A 51 -7.27 -20.52 -0.33
CA LEU A 51 -8.19 -20.51 -1.49
C LEU A 51 -8.76 -21.92 -1.81
N GLY A 52 -8.21 -22.97 -1.20
CA GLY A 52 -8.53 -24.37 -1.46
C GLY A 52 -8.15 -24.78 -2.89
N PRO A 53 -8.03 -26.08 -3.19
CA PRO A 53 -7.92 -26.52 -4.58
C PRO A 53 -9.19 -26.12 -5.35
N GLY A 54 -9.05 -25.43 -6.48
CA GLY A 54 -10.19 -25.01 -7.29
C GLY A 54 -9.82 -24.23 -8.54
N ARG A 55 -10.70 -24.26 -9.55
CA ARG A 55 -10.59 -23.43 -10.76
C ARG A 55 -11.47 -22.19 -10.60
N PHE A 56 -10.99 -21.07 -11.12
CA PHE A 56 -11.72 -19.80 -11.09
C PHE A 56 -12.45 -19.56 -12.40
N ALA A 57 -13.72 -19.13 -12.27
CA ALA A 57 -14.58 -18.74 -13.38
C ALA A 57 -14.38 -17.27 -13.75
N ALA A 58 -14.22 -16.40 -12.74
CA ALA A 58 -14.03 -14.96 -12.90
C ALA A 58 -13.31 -14.36 -11.68
N ALA A 59 -12.83 -13.13 -11.83
CA ALA A 59 -12.33 -12.28 -10.75
C ALA A 59 -12.90 -10.86 -10.91
N ALA A 60 -13.15 -10.19 -9.80
CA ALA A 60 -13.58 -8.80 -9.73
C ALA A 60 -12.61 -8.04 -8.82
N ALA A 61 -11.88 -7.09 -9.38
CA ALA A 61 -10.99 -6.19 -8.66
C ALA A 61 -11.73 -4.92 -8.26
N GLY A 62 -11.81 -4.67 -6.95
CA GLY A 62 -12.28 -3.41 -6.38
C GLY A 62 -11.13 -2.43 -6.11
N SER A 63 -11.41 -1.31 -5.43
CA SER A 63 -10.38 -0.30 -5.14
C SER A 63 -9.23 -0.83 -4.28
N ARG A 64 -9.59 -1.60 -3.25
CA ARG A 64 -8.67 -2.07 -2.21
C ARG A 64 -8.91 -3.53 -1.83
N HIS A 65 -9.64 -4.29 -2.63
CA HIS A 65 -9.89 -5.71 -2.43
C HIS A 65 -10.15 -6.39 -3.77
N THR A 66 -10.02 -7.71 -3.80
CA THR A 66 -10.32 -8.52 -4.97
C THR A 66 -11.18 -9.70 -4.52
N CYS A 67 -12.18 -10.04 -5.31
CA CYS A 67 -13.01 -11.21 -5.10
C CYS A 67 -12.90 -12.15 -6.31
N ALA A 68 -12.73 -13.45 -6.07
CA ALA A 68 -12.72 -14.47 -7.11
C ALA A 68 -13.93 -15.39 -7.00
N LEU A 69 -14.53 -15.66 -8.16
CA LEU A 69 -15.62 -16.62 -8.32
C LEU A 69 -15.06 -17.98 -8.70
N ARG A 70 -15.28 -19.00 -7.87
CA ARG A 70 -14.95 -20.38 -8.22
C ARG A 70 -15.97 -20.95 -9.20
N THR A 71 -15.58 -21.95 -9.98
CA THR A 71 -16.48 -22.64 -10.93
C THR A 71 -17.68 -23.34 -10.26
N ASN A 72 -17.64 -23.54 -8.94
CA ASN A 72 -18.75 -24.09 -8.16
C ASN A 72 -19.75 -23.01 -7.65
N GLY A 73 -19.52 -21.73 -7.97
CA GLY A 73 -20.36 -20.60 -7.57
C GLY A 73 -20.04 -19.99 -6.20
N THR A 74 -19.01 -20.48 -5.50
CA THR A 74 -18.55 -19.87 -4.23
C THR A 74 -17.58 -18.72 -4.48
N VAL A 75 -17.55 -17.77 -3.55
CA VAL A 75 -16.74 -16.55 -3.63
C VAL A 75 -15.62 -16.63 -2.60
N VAL A 76 -14.49 -16.02 -2.93
CA VAL A 76 -13.44 -15.74 -1.96
C VAL A 76 -12.87 -14.36 -2.24
N CYS A 77 -12.79 -13.55 -1.20
CA CYS A 77 -12.30 -12.19 -1.30
C CYS A 77 -11.05 -12.02 -0.43
N TRP A 78 -10.17 -11.11 -0.84
CA TRP A 78 -8.96 -10.76 -0.11
C TRP A 78 -8.61 -9.29 -0.33
N GLY A 79 -7.91 -8.69 0.64
CA GLY A 79 -7.52 -7.28 0.60
C GLY A 79 -7.94 -6.53 1.85
N ALA A 80 -8.35 -5.27 1.71
CA ALA A 80 -8.83 -4.46 2.81
C ALA A 80 -10.22 -4.93 3.27
N ASN A 81 -10.44 -5.05 4.58
CA ASN A 81 -11.74 -5.39 5.17
C ASN A 81 -12.27 -4.34 6.17
N ASN A 82 -11.88 -3.08 6.03
CA ASN A 82 -12.29 -2.02 6.96
C ASN A 82 -13.78 -1.63 6.87
N SER A 83 -14.58 -2.41 6.15
CA SER A 83 -15.99 -2.21 5.87
C SER A 83 -16.69 -3.53 5.57
N ASP A 84 -16.15 -4.68 6.00
CA ASP A 84 -16.70 -6.01 5.74
C ASP A 84 -16.79 -6.38 4.23
N GLN A 85 -16.03 -5.69 3.38
CA GLN A 85 -16.12 -5.83 1.92
C GLN A 85 -15.49 -7.14 1.38
N ILE A 86 -14.78 -7.89 2.21
CA ILE A 86 -14.29 -9.24 1.87
C ILE A 86 -15.07 -10.36 2.56
N ASP A 87 -16.07 -10.04 3.39
CA ASP A 87 -16.91 -11.02 4.09
C ASP A 87 -18.05 -11.49 3.18
N ALA A 88 -17.66 -12.23 2.13
CA ALA A 88 -18.60 -12.72 1.14
C ALA A 88 -19.63 -13.68 1.78
N PRO A 89 -20.93 -13.50 1.49
CA PRO A 89 -21.98 -14.37 2.01
C PRO A 89 -21.86 -15.80 1.46
N ALA A 90 -22.42 -16.77 2.19
CA ALA A 90 -22.39 -18.20 1.83
C ALA A 90 -23.24 -18.55 0.59
N SER A 91 -23.94 -17.57 0.01
CA SER A 91 -24.73 -17.70 -1.21
C SER A 91 -23.90 -18.18 -2.42
N ARG A 92 -24.60 -18.67 -3.45
CA ARG A 92 -23.97 -19.05 -4.72
C ARG A 92 -24.22 -18.00 -5.79
N PHE A 93 -23.17 -17.68 -6.51
CA PHE A 93 -23.13 -16.58 -7.45
C PHE A 93 -22.79 -17.04 -8.87
N THR A 94 -23.31 -16.32 -9.85
CA THR A 94 -23.00 -16.47 -11.28
C THR A 94 -22.14 -15.32 -11.80
N ALA A 95 -22.16 -14.17 -11.12
CA ALA A 95 -21.32 -13.01 -11.41
C ALA A 95 -21.00 -12.23 -10.12
N LEU A 96 -19.89 -11.50 -10.15
CA LEU A 96 -19.41 -10.64 -9.07
C LEU A 96 -18.98 -9.31 -9.65
N SER A 97 -19.23 -8.21 -8.93
CA SER A 97 -18.65 -6.89 -9.21
C SER A 97 -18.22 -6.24 -7.90
N ALA A 98 -17.03 -5.65 -7.87
CA ALA A 98 -16.41 -5.09 -6.68
C ALA A 98 -16.13 -3.59 -6.89
N GLY A 99 -16.57 -2.76 -5.93
CA GLY A 99 -16.36 -1.31 -5.92
C GLY A 99 -15.30 -0.86 -4.91
N ARG A 100 -15.49 0.32 -4.29
CA ARG A 100 -14.52 0.87 -3.32
C ARG A 100 -14.56 0.19 -1.96
N ARG A 101 -15.77 0.08 -1.41
CA ARG A 101 -16.00 -0.43 -0.04
C ARG A 101 -17.14 -1.44 0.02
N HIS A 102 -17.67 -1.87 -1.12
CA HIS A 102 -18.67 -2.91 -1.20
C HIS A 102 -18.48 -3.78 -2.44
N THR A 103 -19.04 -4.97 -2.38
CA THR A 103 -19.06 -5.96 -3.45
C THR A 103 -20.50 -6.43 -3.60
N CYS A 104 -20.94 -6.63 -4.83
CA CYS A 104 -22.23 -7.25 -5.11
C CYS A 104 -22.05 -8.49 -5.95
N GLY A 105 -22.88 -9.49 -5.70
CA GLY A 105 -22.95 -10.71 -6.47
C GLY A 105 -24.35 -10.93 -7.04
N LEU A 106 -24.40 -11.44 -8.26
CA LEU A 106 -25.63 -11.94 -8.87
C LEU A 106 -25.79 -13.40 -8.47
N ARG A 107 -26.84 -13.71 -7.73
CA ARG A 107 -27.12 -15.06 -7.27
C ARG A 107 -27.62 -15.95 -8.40
N VAL A 108 -27.50 -17.25 -8.19
CA VAL A 108 -28.03 -18.29 -9.11
C VAL A 108 -29.54 -18.21 -9.35
N ASP A 109 -30.29 -17.56 -8.46
CA ASP A 109 -31.74 -17.33 -8.56
C ASP A 109 -32.10 -15.94 -9.09
N GLY A 110 -31.13 -15.21 -9.66
CA GLY A 110 -31.34 -13.91 -10.30
C GLY A 110 -31.48 -12.73 -9.32
N ALA A 111 -31.37 -12.95 -8.01
CA ALA A 111 -31.36 -11.88 -7.01
C ALA A 111 -29.95 -11.26 -6.85
N ILE A 112 -29.89 -10.03 -6.33
CA ILE A 112 -28.63 -9.35 -6.01
C ILE A 112 -28.41 -9.43 -4.51
N GLU A 113 -27.17 -9.69 -4.13
CA GLU A 113 -26.74 -9.62 -2.73
C GLU A 113 -25.44 -8.82 -2.67
N CYS A 114 -25.42 -7.76 -1.85
CA CYS A 114 -24.27 -6.89 -1.66
C CYS A 114 -23.77 -6.98 -0.22
N TRP A 115 -22.46 -6.90 -0.04
CA TRP A 115 -21.79 -6.87 1.26
C TRP A 115 -20.69 -5.80 1.26
N GLY A 116 -20.37 -5.27 2.43
CA GLY A 116 -19.42 -4.17 2.59
C GLY A 116 -19.99 -3.00 3.38
N LEU A 117 -19.55 -1.78 3.05
CA LEU A 117 -19.99 -0.56 3.72
C LEU A 117 -21.46 -0.26 3.43
N ASP A 118 -22.29 -0.13 4.49
CA ASP A 118 -23.70 0.26 4.38
C ASP A 118 -23.96 1.77 4.54
N PHE A 119 -23.00 2.61 4.17
CA PHE A 119 -23.20 4.06 4.17
C PHE A 119 -23.89 4.47 2.86
N LEU A 120 -24.91 5.35 2.92
CA LEU A 120 -25.69 5.84 1.76
C LEU A 120 -26.59 4.79 1.05
N GLU A 121 -27.11 3.80 1.78
CA GLU A 121 -28.03 2.76 1.26
C GLU A 121 -27.42 1.86 0.15
N LEU A 122 -26.10 1.74 0.08
CA LEU A 122 -25.37 0.94 -0.92
C LEU A 122 -25.72 -0.56 -0.88
N LEU A 123 -26.04 -1.10 0.30
CA LEU A 123 -26.43 -2.50 0.46
C LEU A 123 -27.94 -2.74 0.26
N ARG A 124 -28.75 -1.68 0.12
CA ARG A 124 -30.19 -1.82 -0.14
C ARG A 124 -30.43 -2.17 -1.59
N THR A 125 -30.33 -3.46 -1.89
CA THR A 125 -30.57 -3.99 -3.23
C THR A 125 -32.05 -3.84 -3.62
N PRO A 126 -32.35 -3.33 -4.81
CA PRO A 126 -33.72 -3.32 -5.30
C PRO A 126 -34.24 -4.76 -5.51
N GLY A 127 -35.54 -4.94 -5.27
CA GLY A 127 -36.22 -6.21 -5.52
C GLY A 127 -36.39 -6.45 -7.02
N GLY A 128 -36.04 -7.64 -7.50
CA GLY A 128 -36.16 -7.99 -8.91
C GLY A 128 -35.41 -9.26 -9.31
N GLN A 129 -35.37 -9.48 -10.62
CA GLN A 129 -34.65 -10.58 -11.27
C GLN A 129 -33.69 -9.98 -12.28
N TYR A 130 -32.40 -10.26 -12.14
CA TYR A 130 -31.34 -9.57 -12.87
C TYR A 130 -30.47 -10.56 -13.65
N VAL A 131 -29.86 -10.07 -14.72
CA VAL A 131 -28.98 -10.84 -15.61
C VAL A 131 -27.55 -10.30 -15.64
N ALA A 132 -27.33 -9.07 -15.16
CA ALA A 132 -26.03 -8.44 -15.04
C ALA A 132 -26.02 -7.44 -13.88
N ILE A 133 -24.86 -7.26 -13.27
CA ILE A 133 -24.60 -6.30 -12.19
C ILE A 133 -23.27 -5.60 -12.40
N THR A 134 -23.19 -4.34 -11.99
CA THR A 134 -21.94 -3.56 -11.93
C THR A 134 -21.97 -2.71 -10.66
N VAL A 135 -20.81 -2.56 -10.05
CA VAL A 135 -20.64 -1.86 -8.79
C VAL A 135 -19.66 -0.71 -8.99
N GLY A 136 -20.17 0.50 -8.81
CA GLY A 136 -19.51 1.81 -8.79
C GLY A 136 -18.76 2.11 -7.49
N ASP A 137 -18.21 3.32 -7.39
CA ASP A 137 -17.71 3.82 -6.11
C ASP A 137 -18.85 4.17 -5.14
N SER A 138 -19.84 4.91 -5.65
CA SER A 138 -20.91 5.51 -4.85
C SER A 138 -22.31 5.05 -5.26
N HIS A 139 -22.41 4.21 -6.28
CA HIS A 139 -23.66 3.62 -6.77
C HIS A 139 -23.43 2.22 -7.34
N SER A 140 -24.49 1.44 -7.47
CA SER A 140 -24.48 0.14 -8.15
C SER A 140 -25.60 0.12 -9.17
N CYS A 141 -25.43 -0.62 -10.26
CA CYS A 141 -26.44 -0.77 -11.30
C CYS A 141 -26.62 -2.23 -11.71
N ALA A 142 -27.82 -2.58 -12.13
CA ALA A 142 -28.15 -3.92 -12.59
C ALA A 142 -29.11 -3.92 -13.77
N VAL A 143 -28.95 -4.89 -14.66
CA VAL A 143 -29.86 -5.13 -15.80
C VAL A 143 -30.88 -6.19 -15.38
N ARG A 144 -32.16 -5.82 -15.40
CA ARG A 144 -33.28 -6.70 -15.10
C ARG A 144 -33.55 -7.65 -16.28
N VAL A 145 -34.23 -8.77 -16.03
CA VAL A 145 -34.56 -9.79 -17.06
C VAL A 145 -35.37 -9.25 -18.25
N ASP A 146 -36.06 -8.11 -18.11
CA ASP A 146 -36.79 -7.42 -19.18
C ASP A 146 -35.96 -6.35 -19.92
N GLY A 147 -34.68 -6.22 -19.56
CA GLY A 147 -33.74 -5.28 -20.18
C GLY A 147 -33.76 -3.87 -19.59
N ASP A 148 -34.61 -3.60 -18.59
CA ASP A 148 -34.56 -2.34 -17.85
C ASP A 148 -33.34 -2.29 -16.92
N ILE A 149 -32.90 -1.09 -16.58
CA ILE A 149 -31.78 -0.87 -15.66
C ILE A 149 -32.26 -0.21 -14.38
N GLN A 150 -31.75 -0.71 -13.26
CA GLN A 150 -31.96 -0.11 -11.95
C GLN A 150 -30.61 0.20 -11.33
N CYS A 151 -30.43 1.46 -10.92
CA CYS A 151 -29.27 1.92 -10.18
C CYS A 151 -29.69 2.39 -8.79
N TRP A 152 -28.84 2.18 -7.79
CA TRP A 152 -29.07 2.57 -6.40
C TRP A 152 -27.77 3.03 -5.73
N GLY A 153 -27.86 3.70 -4.58
CA GLY A 153 -26.72 4.30 -3.87
C GLY A 153 -26.88 5.82 -3.70
N SER A 154 -25.78 6.56 -3.76
CA SER A 154 -25.74 8.00 -3.46
C SER A 154 -26.65 8.83 -4.38
N ALA A 155 -27.71 9.41 -3.82
CA ALA A 155 -28.65 10.30 -4.52
C ALA A 155 -28.04 11.66 -4.93
N LYS A 156 -26.80 11.97 -4.54
CA LYS A 156 -26.10 13.22 -4.91
C LYS A 156 -25.45 13.16 -6.29
N THR A 157 -25.41 12.00 -6.95
CA THR A 157 -24.88 11.85 -8.31
C THR A 157 -26.04 11.73 -9.30
N GLU A 158 -25.97 12.41 -10.44
CA GLU A 158 -26.91 12.18 -11.55
C GLU A 158 -26.84 10.72 -12.07
N ALA A 159 -25.81 9.96 -11.66
CA ALA A 159 -25.55 8.58 -12.03
C ALA A 159 -26.62 7.56 -11.59
N VAL A 160 -27.43 7.84 -10.55
CA VAL A 160 -28.53 6.92 -10.15
C VAL A 160 -29.79 7.07 -11.00
N THR A 161 -29.91 8.12 -11.82
CA THR A 161 -31.06 8.33 -12.71
C THR A 161 -30.85 7.59 -14.03
N ALA A 162 -31.10 6.29 -14.02
CA ALA A 162 -30.90 5.46 -15.21
C ALA A 162 -31.80 5.92 -16.38
N PRO A 163 -31.25 6.04 -17.60
CA PRO A 163 -32.05 6.34 -18.78
C PRO A 163 -32.99 5.18 -19.12
N GLY A 164 -34.26 5.48 -19.41
CA GLY A 164 -35.22 4.46 -19.84
C GLY A 164 -34.84 3.83 -21.19
N GLY A 165 -35.09 2.52 -21.32
CA GLY A 165 -34.88 1.75 -22.55
C GLY A 165 -34.47 0.30 -22.27
N HIS A 166 -34.45 -0.52 -23.33
CA HIS A 166 -33.96 -1.90 -23.26
C HIS A 166 -32.47 -1.97 -23.55
N TYR A 167 -31.72 -2.47 -22.57
CA TYR A 167 -30.26 -2.59 -22.59
C TYR A 167 -29.84 -4.02 -22.29
N ILE A 168 -28.66 -4.40 -22.78
CA ILE A 168 -28.08 -5.75 -22.60
C ILE A 168 -26.85 -5.76 -21.70
N SER A 169 -26.26 -4.59 -21.42
CA SER A 169 -25.12 -4.44 -20.52
C SER A 169 -25.08 -3.05 -19.90
N VAL A 170 -24.47 -2.97 -18.73
CA VAL A 170 -24.23 -1.74 -17.96
C VAL A 170 -22.81 -1.75 -17.41
N ALA A 171 -22.17 -0.58 -17.34
CA ALA A 171 -20.86 -0.36 -16.72
C ALA A 171 -20.92 0.89 -15.84
N ALA A 172 -20.43 0.80 -14.61
CA ALA A 172 -20.36 1.93 -13.67
C ALA A 172 -18.92 2.37 -13.45
N GLY A 173 -18.70 3.69 -13.36
CA GLY A 173 -17.43 4.32 -13.00
C GLY A 173 -17.52 5.05 -11.64
N PHE A 174 -16.66 6.06 -11.42
CA PHE A 174 -16.65 6.82 -10.16
C PHE A 174 -17.92 7.66 -9.95
N GLY A 175 -18.32 8.38 -11.00
CA GLY A 175 -19.46 9.29 -10.99
C GLY A 175 -20.35 9.20 -12.23
N HIS A 176 -20.10 8.25 -13.12
CA HIS A 176 -20.85 8.03 -14.36
C HIS A 176 -21.22 6.55 -14.55
N SER A 177 -22.17 6.32 -15.44
CA SER A 177 -22.56 4.98 -15.88
C SER A 177 -22.74 4.98 -17.40
N CYS A 178 -22.49 3.84 -18.03
CA CYS A 178 -22.67 3.61 -19.45
C CYS A 178 -23.50 2.35 -19.70
N VAL A 179 -24.33 2.36 -20.73
CA VAL A 179 -25.22 1.24 -21.09
C VAL A 179 -25.13 0.90 -22.57
N LEU A 180 -25.24 -0.39 -22.86
CA LEU A 180 -25.18 -0.95 -24.21
C LEU A 180 -26.56 -1.48 -24.63
N ARG A 181 -27.05 -1.05 -25.79
CA ARG A 181 -28.27 -1.58 -26.41
C ARG A 181 -27.98 -2.85 -27.21
N GLY A 182 -29.00 -3.69 -27.41
CA GLY A 182 -28.90 -4.87 -28.29
C GLY A 182 -28.52 -4.54 -29.75
N THR A 183 -28.71 -3.29 -30.18
CA THR A 183 -28.28 -2.77 -31.49
C THR A 183 -26.82 -2.32 -31.53
N GLY A 184 -26.11 -2.37 -30.40
CA GLY A 184 -24.72 -1.96 -30.24
C GLY A 184 -24.51 -0.49 -29.87
N GLY A 185 -25.57 0.32 -29.77
CA GLY A 185 -25.44 1.73 -29.38
C GLY A 185 -25.15 1.90 -27.88
N VAL A 186 -24.25 2.83 -27.54
CA VAL A 186 -23.84 3.15 -26.16
C VAL A 186 -24.44 4.48 -25.72
N ARG A 187 -24.86 4.55 -24.45
CA ARG A 187 -25.28 5.80 -23.80
C ARG A 187 -24.65 5.89 -22.42
N CYS A 188 -24.06 7.03 -22.09
CA CYS A 188 -23.51 7.30 -20.76
C CYS A 188 -24.21 8.49 -20.09
N TRP A 189 -24.17 8.56 -18.76
CA TRP A 189 -24.73 9.65 -17.96
C TRP A 189 -24.01 9.76 -16.60
N GLY A 190 -24.15 10.90 -15.92
CA GLY A 190 -23.46 11.22 -14.67
C GLY A 190 -22.42 12.33 -14.86
N ASP A 191 -21.36 12.32 -14.06
CA ASP A 191 -20.27 13.30 -14.16
C ASP A 191 -19.63 13.28 -15.56
N ASN A 192 -19.38 14.46 -16.13
CA ASN A 192 -18.80 14.62 -17.46
C ASN A 192 -17.62 15.62 -17.49
N HIS A 193 -16.95 15.86 -16.36
CA HIS A 193 -15.86 16.84 -16.31
C HIS A 193 -14.72 16.54 -17.31
N TRP A 194 -14.52 15.28 -17.66
CA TRP A 194 -13.46 14.80 -18.55
C TRP A 194 -13.98 14.27 -19.90
N GLY A 195 -15.27 14.45 -20.19
CA GLY A 195 -15.90 13.88 -21.38
C GLY A 195 -16.21 12.38 -21.26
N GLN A 196 -16.23 11.82 -20.04
CA GLN A 196 -16.43 10.38 -19.79
C GLN A 196 -17.84 9.88 -20.16
N THR A 197 -18.79 10.79 -20.41
CA THR A 197 -20.13 10.46 -20.93
C THR A 197 -20.28 10.68 -22.44
N ASP A 198 -19.28 11.25 -23.11
CA ASP A 198 -19.31 11.57 -24.55
C ASP A 198 -18.96 10.34 -25.41
N ALA A 199 -19.78 9.30 -25.32
CA ALA A 199 -19.56 8.03 -25.99
C ALA A 199 -19.48 8.20 -27.53
N PRO A 200 -18.45 7.64 -28.20
CA PRO A 200 -18.30 7.75 -29.63
C PRO A 200 -19.41 7.02 -30.40
N ALA A 201 -19.69 7.50 -31.62
CA ALA A 201 -20.69 6.89 -32.47
C ALA A 201 -20.26 5.49 -32.95
N GLY A 202 -21.26 4.61 -33.08
CA GLY A 202 -21.10 3.31 -33.73
C GLY A 202 -21.63 2.16 -32.89
N GLN A 203 -21.33 0.94 -33.34
CA GLN A 203 -21.80 -0.28 -32.73
C GLN A 203 -20.70 -0.96 -31.92
N PHE A 204 -21.00 -1.19 -30.65
CA PHE A 204 -20.17 -1.89 -29.70
C PHE A 204 -20.82 -3.23 -29.34
N VAL A 205 -20.01 -4.22 -28.97
CA VAL A 205 -20.43 -5.52 -28.46
C VAL A 205 -20.20 -5.63 -26.95
N SER A 206 -19.34 -4.79 -26.39
CA SER A 206 -19.15 -4.64 -24.94
C SER A 206 -18.66 -3.24 -24.57
N ILE A 207 -18.86 -2.88 -23.31
CA ILE A 207 -18.41 -1.60 -22.73
C ILE A 207 -17.84 -1.82 -21.34
N SER A 208 -16.95 -0.93 -20.92
CA SER A 208 -16.36 -0.87 -19.58
C SER A 208 -16.22 0.60 -19.15
N ALA A 209 -16.42 0.87 -17.87
CA ALA A 209 -16.31 2.22 -17.29
C ALA A 209 -15.36 2.15 -16.08
N GLY A 210 -14.32 2.98 -16.09
CA GLY A 210 -13.30 3.08 -15.04
C GLY A 210 -13.52 4.29 -14.16
N GLY A 211 -12.44 4.82 -13.57
CA GLY A 211 -12.51 6.01 -12.70
C GLY A 211 -13.12 7.22 -13.42
N ASP A 212 -12.39 7.75 -14.40
CA ASP A 212 -12.78 8.94 -15.18
C ASP A 212 -12.75 8.67 -16.70
N GLN A 213 -12.68 7.39 -17.09
CA GLN A 213 -12.57 6.95 -18.48
C GLN A 213 -13.56 5.80 -18.77
N SER A 214 -13.91 5.64 -20.03
CA SER A 214 -14.82 4.61 -20.52
C SER A 214 -14.24 4.00 -21.79
N CYS A 215 -14.52 2.72 -22.04
CA CYS A 215 -14.09 2.03 -23.25
C CYS A 215 -15.18 1.13 -23.81
N GLY A 216 -15.16 0.91 -25.12
CA GLY A 216 -16.05 0.01 -25.83
C GLY A 216 -15.29 -0.89 -26.80
N LEU A 217 -15.74 -2.13 -26.94
CA LEU A 217 -15.23 -3.09 -27.92
C LEU A 217 -16.21 -3.23 -29.08
N ARG A 218 -15.73 -3.22 -30.32
CA ARG A 218 -16.52 -3.43 -31.54
C ARG A 218 -16.52 -4.90 -31.96
N SER A 219 -17.45 -5.28 -32.83
CA SER A 219 -17.61 -6.68 -33.29
C SER A 219 -16.41 -7.22 -34.09
N ASP A 220 -15.60 -6.33 -34.66
CA ASP A 220 -14.33 -6.67 -35.32
C ASP A 220 -13.15 -6.79 -34.35
N GLY A 221 -13.37 -6.57 -33.06
CA GLY A 221 -12.38 -6.61 -31.99
C GLY A 221 -11.64 -5.28 -31.77
N THR A 222 -11.96 -4.20 -32.49
CA THR A 222 -11.32 -2.90 -32.23
C THR A 222 -11.87 -2.26 -30.94
N ALA A 223 -10.98 -1.69 -30.13
CA ALA A 223 -11.33 -1.00 -28.88
C ALA A 223 -11.27 0.52 -29.07
N GLU A 224 -12.20 1.23 -28.46
CA GLU A 224 -12.25 2.70 -28.46
C GLU A 224 -12.54 3.18 -27.04
N CYS A 225 -11.69 4.07 -26.53
CA CYS A 225 -11.80 4.64 -25.20
C CYS A 225 -12.01 6.15 -25.27
N TRP A 226 -12.65 6.72 -24.25
CA TRP A 226 -12.97 8.14 -24.13
C TRP A 226 -12.99 8.57 -22.66
N GLY A 227 -12.98 9.89 -22.42
CA GLY A 227 -12.84 10.47 -21.08
C GLY A 227 -11.41 10.91 -20.77
N ARG A 228 -11.04 10.86 -19.48
CA ARG A 228 -9.74 11.32 -18.98
C ARG A 228 -8.58 10.60 -19.66
N SER A 229 -7.60 11.36 -20.16
CA SER A 229 -6.49 10.83 -20.96
C SER A 229 -5.13 11.46 -20.65
N PHE A 230 -4.89 11.92 -19.41
CA PHE A 230 -3.63 12.60 -19.05
C PHE A 230 -2.40 11.69 -19.13
N THR A 231 -2.58 10.39 -18.92
CA THR A 231 -1.54 9.37 -19.08
C THR A 231 -1.87 8.37 -20.20
N GLY A 232 -2.82 8.73 -21.06
CA GLY A 232 -3.27 7.90 -22.18
C GLY A 232 -4.33 6.87 -21.84
N GLU A 233 -4.99 6.94 -20.68
CA GLU A 233 -6.03 6.00 -20.23
C GLU A 233 -7.20 5.87 -21.21
N GLY A 234 -7.56 6.97 -21.88
CA GLY A 234 -8.56 7.02 -22.95
C GLY A 234 -8.05 6.67 -24.35
N ASN A 235 -6.79 6.24 -24.51
CA ASN A 235 -6.19 5.95 -25.82
C ASN A 235 -5.87 4.45 -25.94
N ALA A 236 -6.86 3.64 -26.35
CA ALA A 236 -6.67 2.21 -26.58
C ALA A 236 -5.58 1.93 -27.63
N PRO A 237 -4.61 1.03 -27.37
CA PRO A 237 -3.62 0.62 -28.35
C PRO A 237 -4.27 -0.06 -29.56
N GLY A 238 -3.68 0.13 -30.74
CA GLY A 238 -4.14 -0.53 -31.96
C GLY A 238 -4.07 -2.05 -31.86
N GLY A 239 -5.15 -2.74 -32.23
CA GLY A 239 -5.22 -4.19 -32.13
C GLY A 239 -6.63 -4.75 -32.23
N ARG A 240 -6.73 -6.07 -32.07
CA ARG A 240 -8.01 -6.78 -31.94
C ARG A 240 -8.08 -7.47 -30.59
N TYR A 241 -9.05 -7.07 -29.79
CA TYR A 241 -9.34 -7.56 -28.46
C TYR A 241 -10.57 -8.47 -28.47
N SER A 242 -10.55 -9.45 -27.59
CA SER A 242 -11.70 -10.29 -27.24
C SER A 242 -12.49 -9.73 -26.06
N MET A 243 -11.81 -8.96 -25.20
CA MET A 243 -12.44 -8.17 -24.14
C MET A 243 -11.50 -7.05 -23.67
N ILE A 244 -12.10 -6.06 -23.00
CA ILE A 244 -11.43 -4.95 -22.36
C ILE A 244 -12.05 -4.72 -20.99
N ASP A 245 -11.24 -4.22 -20.06
CA ASP A 245 -11.66 -3.78 -18.74
C ASP A 245 -10.91 -2.50 -18.35
N THR A 246 -11.57 -1.65 -17.57
CA THR A 246 -11.10 -0.29 -17.25
C THR A 246 -11.08 -0.07 -15.75
N GLY A 247 -9.92 0.28 -15.20
CA GLY A 247 -9.68 0.42 -13.77
C GLY A 247 -9.73 1.88 -13.31
N GLY A 248 -9.05 2.18 -12.21
CA GLY A 248 -9.03 3.53 -11.65
C GLY A 248 -8.34 4.55 -12.54
N ARG A 249 -7.13 4.21 -12.99
CA ARG A 249 -6.26 5.08 -13.78
C ARG A 249 -5.56 4.36 -14.93
N HIS A 250 -6.01 3.16 -15.27
CA HIS A 250 -5.47 2.36 -16.35
C HIS A 250 -6.58 1.46 -16.92
N SER A 251 -6.32 0.90 -18.08
CA SER A 251 -7.22 -0.03 -18.77
C SER A 251 -6.41 -1.20 -19.29
N CYS A 252 -7.03 -2.37 -19.38
CA CYS A 252 -6.40 -3.57 -19.91
C CYS A 252 -7.33 -4.30 -20.89
N GLY A 253 -6.77 -4.97 -21.88
CA GLY A 253 -7.52 -5.77 -22.84
C GLY A 253 -6.87 -7.12 -23.12
N VAL A 254 -7.69 -8.16 -23.26
CA VAL A 254 -7.25 -9.48 -23.75
C VAL A 254 -7.33 -9.46 -25.28
N ARG A 255 -6.18 -9.52 -25.94
CA ARG A 255 -6.08 -9.64 -27.40
C ARG A 255 -6.75 -10.93 -27.90
N THR A 256 -7.13 -10.98 -29.16
CA THR A 256 -7.76 -12.17 -29.78
C THR A 256 -6.84 -13.41 -29.79
N ASP A 257 -5.53 -13.21 -29.67
CA ASP A 257 -4.55 -14.29 -29.46
C ASP A 257 -4.41 -14.70 -27.98
N GLY A 258 -5.09 -14.03 -27.05
CA GLY A 258 -5.07 -14.29 -25.61
C GLY A 258 -4.00 -13.52 -24.83
N THR A 259 -3.14 -12.71 -25.45
CA THR A 259 -2.17 -11.85 -24.73
C THR A 259 -2.84 -10.61 -24.14
N LEU A 260 -2.17 -9.87 -23.24
CA LEU A 260 -2.71 -8.68 -22.58
C LEU A 260 -2.01 -7.41 -23.07
N ASP A 261 -2.79 -6.36 -23.36
CA ASP A 261 -2.29 -4.99 -23.41
C ASP A 261 -2.89 -4.21 -22.25
N CYS A 262 -2.07 -3.41 -21.56
CA CYS A 262 -2.54 -2.45 -20.56
C CYS A 262 -1.98 -1.06 -20.83
N TRP A 263 -2.76 -0.01 -20.57
CA TRP A 263 -2.39 1.37 -20.87
C TRP A 263 -2.97 2.36 -19.85
N GLY A 264 -2.35 3.53 -19.73
CA GLY A 264 -2.68 4.54 -18.73
C GLY A 264 -1.59 4.73 -17.69
N ALA A 265 -1.97 5.04 -16.45
CA ALA A 265 -1.04 5.36 -15.39
C ALA A 265 -0.29 4.11 -14.95
N ASN A 266 1.05 4.19 -14.91
CA ASN A 266 1.93 3.06 -14.58
C ASN A 266 2.81 3.28 -13.35
N HIS A 267 2.34 4.05 -12.36
CA HIS A 267 3.15 4.38 -11.17
C HIS A 267 3.56 3.15 -10.34
N TRP A 268 2.91 2.01 -10.56
CA TRP A 268 3.05 0.79 -9.78
C TRP A 268 3.24 -0.45 -10.65
N GLY A 269 3.59 -0.30 -11.93
CA GLY A 269 3.67 -1.42 -12.86
C GLY A 269 2.30 -1.96 -13.30
N GLN A 270 1.18 -1.29 -12.99
CA GLN A 270 -0.17 -1.78 -13.32
C GLN A 270 -0.47 -1.86 -14.83
N THR A 271 0.35 -1.23 -15.67
CA THR A 271 0.31 -1.39 -17.13
C THR A 271 1.38 -2.34 -17.68
N ASP A 272 2.07 -3.09 -16.82
CA ASP A 272 3.10 -4.06 -17.19
C ASP A 272 2.56 -5.49 -16.97
N PRO A 273 1.63 -5.99 -17.81
CA PRO A 273 0.98 -7.27 -17.60
C PRO A 273 1.97 -8.44 -17.76
N PRO A 274 1.74 -9.56 -17.05
CA PRO A 274 2.55 -10.76 -17.18
C PRO A 274 2.46 -11.39 -18.57
N GLU A 275 3.55 -12.02 -19.01
CA GLU A 275 3.56 -12.82 -20.23
C GLU A 275 2.65 -14.06 -20.11
N GLY A 276 1.86 -14.34 -21.14
CA GLY A 276 1.03 -15.53 -21.20
C GLY A 276 -0.25 -15.38 -22.00
N ARG A 277 -1.13 -16.37 -21.87
CA ARG A 277 -2.45 -16.37 -22.49
C ARG A 277 -3.55 -16.39 -21.43
N PHE A 278 -4.47 -15.45 -21.58
CA PHE A 278 -5.55 -15.15 -20.65
C PHE A 278 -6.89 -15.24 -21.37
N ARG A 279 -7.94 -15.52 -20.61
CA ARG A 279 -9.33 -15.48 -21.08
C ARG A 279 -10.10 -14.32 -20.49
N SER A 280 -9.62 -13.75 -19.38
CA SER A 280 -10.22 -12.54 -18.80
C SER A 280 -9.23 -11.72 -18.01
N VAL A 281 -9.49 -10.42 -17.91
CA VAL A 281 -8.78 -9.45 -17.09
C VAL A 281 -9.78 -8.60 -16.33
N SER A 282 -9.46 -8.23 -15.10
CA SER A 282 -10.17 -7.25 -14.27
C SER A 282 -9.14 -6.30 -13.66
N THR A 283 -9.47 -5.03 -13.62
CA THR A 283 -8.61 -3.91 -13.26
C THR A 283 -9.21 -3.19 -12.05
N GLY A 284 -8.38 -2.99 -11.04
CA GLY A 284 -8.69 -2.24 -9.83
C GLY A 284 -8.18 -0.79 -9.92
N TRP A 285 -7.99 -0.14 -8.78
CA TRP A 285 -7.59 1.28 -8.76
C TRP A 285 -6.16 1.50 -9.25
N ASP A 286 -5.22 0.70 -8.73
CA ASP A 286 -3.81 0.75 -9.10
C ASP A 286 -3.25 -0.67 -9.32
N HIS A 287 -4.10 -1.67 -9.54
CA HIS A 287 -3.71 -3.07 -9.75
C HIS A 287 -4.60 -3.77 -10.78
N SER A 288 -4.20 -4.94 -11.23
CA SER A 288 -4.93 -5.75 -12.20
C SER A 288 -4.83 -7.22 -11.84
N CYS A 289 -5.82 -8.01 -12.21
CA CYS A 289 -5.86 -9.46 -12.06
C CYS A 289 -6.44 -10.10 -13.33
N ALA A 290 -5.81 -11.15 -13.84
CA ALA A 290 -6.25 -11.87 -15.03
C ALA A 290 -6.39 -13.37 -14.78
N VAL A 291 -7.38 -14.00 -15.42
CA VAL A 291 -7.60 -15.44 -15.41
C VAL A 291 -6.95 -16.05 -16.64
N ARG A 292 -5.99 -16.95 -16.42
CA ARG A 292 -5.30 -17.70 -17.48
C ARG A 292 -6.21 -18.75 -18.12
N LEU A 293 -5.80 -19.24 -19.29
CA LEU A 293 -6.53 -20.32 -19.98
C LEU A 293 -6.61 -21.63 -19.17
N ASP A 294 -5.65 -21.86 -18.26
CA ASP A 294 -5.62 -23.02 -17.36
C ASP A 294 -6.57 -22.88 -16.13
N GLY A 295 -7.15 -21.69 -15.92
CA GLY A 295 -8.06 -21.38 -14.82
C GLY A 295 -7.38 -20.78 -13.58
N ASN A 296 -6.08 -20.51 -13.62
CA ASN A 296 -5.33 -19.82 -12.57
C ASN A 296 -5.46 -18.30 -12.68
N ILE A 297 -5.23 -17.58 -11.56
CA ILE A 297 -5.26 -16.12 -11.50
C ILE A 297 -3.84 -15.57 -11.37
N GLN A 298 -3.53 -14.47 -12.08
CA GLN A 298 -2.32 -13.68 -11.90
C GLN A 298 -2.69 -12.22 -11.64
N CYS A 299 -2.02 -11.56 -10.70
CA CYS A 299 -2.27 -10.15 -10.35
C CYS A 299 -0.97 -9.34 -10.32
N TRP A 300 -1.02 -8.05 -10.70
CA TRP A 300 0.12 -7.11 -10.78
C TRP A 300 -0.32 -5.65 -10.42
N GLY A 301 0.61 -4.71 -10.13
CA GLY A 301 0.31 -3.30 -9.75
C GLY A 301 0.56 -2.93 -8.26
N ARG A 302 0.03 -1.81 -7.71
CA ARG A 302 0.34 -1.20 -6.36
C ARG A 302 0.36 -2.11 -5.13
N ARG A 303 -0.24 -3.29 -5.22
CA ARG A 303 -0.33 -4.28 -4.14
C ARG A 303 0.30 -5.63 -4.47
N PHE A 304 0.77 -5.78 -5.69
CA PHE A 304 1.36 -6.98 -6.28
C PHE A 304 2.71 -6.67 -6.94
N ALA A 305 3.12 -5.40 -6.95
CA ALA A 305 4.43 -4.94 -7.35
C ALA A 305 5.41 -5.41 -6.28
N THR A 306 6.02 -6.56 -6.52
CA THR A 306 7.14 -7.05 -5.73
C THR A 306 8.36 -6.22 -6.07
N ARG A 307 8.47 -5.05 -5.44
CA ARG A 307 9.81 -4.53 -5.12
C ARG A 307 10.27 -5.10 -3.77
N LEU A 308 9.97 -6.38 -3.53
CA LEU A 308 10.37 -7.19 -2.36
C LEU A 308 11.50 -8.17 -2.64
N ASP A 309 12.00 -8.26 -3.87
CA ASP A 309 13.28 -8.92 -4.08
C ASP A 309 14.35 -7.99 -3.49
N ALA A 310 14.57 -8.13 -2.17
CA ALA A 310 15.76 -7.59 -1.54
C ALA A 310 16.94 -8.00 -2.42
N PRO A 311 17.83 -7.05 -2.75
CA PRO A 311 18.87 -7.32 -3.72
C PRO A 311 19.68 -8.56 -3.32
N SER A 312 20.03 -9.38 -4.30
CA SER A 312 20.79 -10.59 -4.04
C SER A 312 22.25 -10.29 -3.68
N GLY A 313 22.85 -11.19 -2.89
CA GLY A 313 24.24 -11.13 -2.48
C GLY A 313 24.43 -10.96 -0.97
N ALA A 314 25.67 -10.72 -0.56
CA ALA A 314 26.05 -10.57 0.84
C ALA A 314 26.09 -9.10 1.28
N PHE A 315 25.43 -8.81 2.39
CA PHE A 315 25.28 -7.49 2.99
C PHE A 315 25.68 -7.51 4.46
N GLY A 316 26.21 -6.39 4.95
CA GLY A 316 26.64 -6.23 6.35
C GLY A 316 25.68 -5.39 7.20
N ALA A 317 24.82 -4.59 6.56
CA ALA A 317 23.84 -3.75 7.25
C ALA A 317 22.60 -3.54 6.38
N VAL A 318 21.44 -3.41 7.04
CA VAL A 318 20.14 -3.13 6.42
C VAL A 318 19.41 -2.08 7.24
N ALA A 319 18.72 -1.17 6.56
CA ALA A 319 17.87 -0.16 7.15
C ALA A 319 16.54 -0.08 6.39
N THR A 320 15.43 -0.23 7.09
CA THR A 320 14.08 -0.13 6.52
C THR A 320 13.45 1.23 6.82
N GLY A 321 12.99 1.90 5.77
CA GLY A 321 12.20 3.13 5.81
C GLY A 321 10.70 2.86 5.70
N GLY A 322 9.90 3.89 5.39
CA GLY A 322 8.43 3.79 5.41
C GLY A 322 7.86 2.68 4.52
N GLU A 323 8.28 2.67 3.26
CA GLU A 323 7.90 1.69 2.23
C GLU A 323 9.12 1.28 1.36
N HIS A 324 10.34 1.52 1.84
CA HIS A 324 11.59 1.22 1.15
C HIS A 324 12.63 0.62 2.11
N GLY A 325 13.64 -0.06 1.57
CA GLY A 325 14.77 -0.58 2.33
C GLY A 325 16.08 -0.20 1.65
N CYS A 326 17.16 -0.12 2.43
CA CYS A 326 18.52 0.09 1.94
C CYS A 326 19.46 -0.90 2.62
N ALA A 327 20.50 -1.35 1.92
CA ALA A 327 21.52 -2.24 2.46
C ALA A 327 22.93 -1.85 2.02
N ILE A 328 23.93 -2.12 2.87
CA ILE A 328 25.36 -1.92 2.58
C ILE A 328 26.05 -3.26 2.33
N ARG A 329 26.81 -3.35 1.23
CA ARG A 329 27.75 -4.45 0.95
C ARG A 329 29.06 -4.29 1.71
N ALA A 330 29.84 -5.36 1.86
CA ALA A 330 31.16 -5.30 2.53
C ALA A 330 32.13 -4.25 1.95
N GLY A 331 31.99 -3.89 0.67
CA GLY A 331 32.78 -2.85 0.00
C GLY A 331 32.23 -1.41 0.15
N GLY A 332 31.19 -1.20 0.96
CA GLY A 332 30.58 0.11 1.22
C GLY A 332 29.54 0.58 0.18
N THR A 333 29.26 -0.21 -0.85
CA THR A 333 28.22 0.12 -1.85
C THR A 333 26.83 -0.04 -1.23
N VAL A 334 25.96 0.95 -1.46
CA VAL A 334 24.57 0.98 -0.99
C VAL A 334 23.63 0.58 -2.11
N GLU A 335 22.68 -0.29 -1.80
CA GLU A 335 21.56 -0.62 -2.69
C GLU A 335 20.25 -0.39 -1.94
N CYS A 336 19.34 0.38 -2.52
CA CYS A 336 18.01 0.64 -1.99
C CYS A 336 16.92 0.11 -2.92
N TRP A 337 15.82 -0.35 -2.32
CA TRP A 337 14.69 -0.94 -3.02
C TRP A 337 13.37 -0.53 -2.35
N GLY A 338 12.24 -0.73 -3.04
CA GLY A 338 10.91 -0.33 -2.57
C GLY A 338 10.44 1.02 -3.12
N GLN A 339 9.55 1.68 -2.40
CA GLN A 339 8.88 2.90 -2.84
C GLN A 339 9.89 4.03 -3.14
N ASN A 340 9.72 4.71 -4.28
CA ASN A 340 10.71 5.70 -4.77
C ASN A 340 10.09 7.01 -5.29
N SER A 341 8.84 7.34 -4.96
CA SER A 341 8.20 8.57 -5.46
C SER A 341 8.88 9.88 -5.03
N TYR A 342 9.79 9.83 -4.07
CA TYR A 342 10.56 10.96 -3.56
C TYR A 342 12.06 10.86 -3.88
N GLY A 343 12.49 9.81 -4.60
CA GLY A 343 13.91 9.52 -4.82
C GLY A 343 14.60 8.81 -3.64
N GLN A 344 13.85 8.32 -2.66
CA GLN A 344 14.39 7.73 -1.42
C GLN A 344 15.09 6.36 -1.60
N ALA A 345 14.90 5.73 -2.75
CA ALA A 345 15.60 4.52 -3.17
C ALA A 345 16.71 4.79 -4.20
N ASP A 346 16.94 6.05 -4.59
CA ASP A 346 18.00 6.44 -5.52
C ASP A 346 19.30 6.78 -4.77
N ALA A 347 19.94 5.74 -4.22
CA ALA A 347 21.17 5.92 -3.45
C ALA A 347 22.29 6.58 -4.28
N PRO A 348 22.94 7.63 -3.77
CA PRO A 348 24.07 8.26 -4.44
C PRO A 348 25.26 7.31 -4.56
N GLY A 349 26.07 7.51 -5.59
CA GLY A 349 27.28 6.71 -5.80
C GLY A 349 28.34 6.89 -4.70
N GLY A 350 29.27 5.93 -4.64
CA GLY A 350 30.42 5.94 -3.74
C GLY A 350 30.33 4.93 -2.60
N GLN A 351 31.20 5.10 -1.60
CA GLN A 351 31.29 4.20 -0.44
C GLN A 351 30.66 4.84 0.79
N PHE A 352 29.93 4.03 1.55
CA PHE A 352 29.28 4.35 2.80
C PHE A 352 29.69 3.35 3.89
N ALA A 353 29.90 3.86 5.09
CA ALA A 353 30.17 3.10 6.31
C ALA A 353 28.88 2.78 7.09
N GLN A 354 27.85 3.62 6.98
CA GLN A 354 26.55 3.42 7.62
C GLN A 354 25.41 3.93 6.73
N ILE A 355 24.23 3.33 6.86
CA ILE A 355 22.98 3.79 6.27
C ILE A 355 21.87 3.81 7.32
N THR A 356 20.88 4.66 7.08
CA THR A 356 19.63 4.71 7.83
C THR A 356 18.52 5.17 6.90
N ALA A 357 17.29 4.76 7.17
CA ALA A 357 16.13 5.09 6.36
C ALA A 357 15.01 5.69 7.22
N GLY A 358 14.46 6.83 6.78
CA GLY A 358 13.28 7.47 7.35
C GLY A 358 12.02 7.11 6.58
N THR A 359 10.92 7.85 6.75
CA THR A 359 9.65 7.53 6.05
C THR A 359 9.77 7.67 4.53
N SER A 360 10.42 8.75 4.08
CA SER A 360 10.43 9.19 2.68
C SER A 360 11.82 9.66 2.22
N PHE A 361 12.85 9.36 3.01
CA PHE A 361 14.23 9.73 2.77
C PHE A 361 15.17 8.67 3.36
N SER A 362 16.43 8.73 2.96
CA SER A 362 17.51 7.87 3.43
C SER A 362 18.74 8.72 3.67
N CYS A 363 19.62 8.30 4.58
CA CYS A 363 20.89 8.97 4.84
C CYS A 363 22.01 7.94 4.96
N GLY A 364 23.20 8.32 4.53
CA GLY A 364 24.41 7.51 4.63
C GLY A 364 25.58 8.32 5.19
N LEU A 365 26.43 7.65 5.95
CA LEU A 365 27.70 8.16 6.44
C LEU A 365 28.82 7.60 5.58
N ARG A 366 29.67 8.48 5.04
CA ARG A 366 30.88 8.09 4.30
C ARG A 366 32.05 7.80 5.25
N PRO A 367 33.05 7.01 4.80
CA PRO A 367 34.25 6.72 5.60
C PRO A 367 35.06 7.95 6.03
N ASP A 368 34.93 9.07 5.33
CA ASP A 368 35.57 10.35 5.64
C ASP A 368 34.76 11.22 6.63
N GLY A 369 33.62 10.73 7.12
CA GLY A 369 32.74 11.45 8.03
C GLY A 369 31.66 12.29 7.35
N ALA A 370 31.63 12.36 6.02
CA ALA A 370 30.60 13.12 5.30
C ALA A 370 29.24 12.41 5.38
N VAL A 371 28.17 13.17 5.62
CA VAL A 371 26.79 12.66 5.64
C VAL A 371 26.04 13.13 4.40
N GLU A 372 25.47 12.18 3.68
CA GLU A 372 24.63 12.45 2.51
C GLU A 372 23.24 11.85 2.74
N CYS A 373 22.22 12.68 2.54
CA CYS A 373 20.82 12.27 2.57
C CYS A 373 20.20 12.43 1.18
N TRP A 374 19.25 11.57 0.85
CA TRP A 374 18.50 11.59 -0.41
C TRP A 374 17.03 11.25 -0.15
N GLY A 375 16.15 11.69 -1.05
CA GLY A 375 14.70 11.63 -0.84
C GLY A 375 14.09 12.97 -0.40
N VAL A 376 12.85 12.94 0.08
CA VAL A 376 12.15 14.12 0.62
C VAL A 376 11.98 13.99 2.13
N GLY A 377 12.55 14.92 2.89
CA GLY A 377 12.63 14.90 4.35
C GLY A 377 12.80 16.30 4.97
N PRO A 378 13.20 16.43 6.25
CA PRO A 378 13.41 17.73 6.91
C PRO A 378 14.51 18.56 6.21
N PRO A 379 14.57 19.90 6.41
CA PRO A 379 15.58 20.76 5.76
C PRO A 379 16.99 20.19 5.94
N GLY A 380 17.72 19.97 4.84
CA GLY A 380 18.99 19.22 4.82
C GLY A 380 18.90 17.77 4.32
N SER A 381 17.71 17.26 3.98
CA SER A 381 17.58 15.96 3.30
C SER A 381 17.91 16.00 1.81
N THR A 382 17.93 17.19 1.21
CA THR A 382 18.26 17.46 -0.21
C THR A 382 19.55 18.28 -0.39
N ASP A 383 20.09 18.85 0.70
CA ASP A 383 21.36 19.57 0.74
C ASP A 383 22.40 18.69 1.43
N GLN A 384 23.69 18.75 1.06
CA GLN A 384 24.73 18.07 1.82
C GLN A 384 24.65 18.52 3.29
N VAL A 385 24.38 17.58 4.21
CA VAL A 385 24.21 17.84 5.65
C VAL A 385 25.40 18.65 6.19
N GLN A 386 26.58 18.47 5.61
CA GLN A 386 27.80 19.23 5.90
C GLN A 386 27.62 20.76 5.77
N ALA A 387 26.97 21.24 4.71
CA ALA A 387 26.73 22.68 4.51
C ALA A 387 25.74 23.26 5.54
N VAL A 388 24.78 22.43 5.99
CA VAL A 388 23.86 22.78 7.07
C VAL A 388 24.61 22.86 8.40
N LEU A 389 25.47 21.87 8.70
CA LEU A 389 26.33 21.84 9.88
C LEU A 389 27.27 23.05 9.95
N GLU A 390 27.94 23.40 8.85
CA GLU A 390 28.81 24.58 8.76
C GLU A 390 28.06 25.89 9.04
N ARG A 391 26.82 26.02 8.56
CA ARG A 391 25.97 27.21 8.79
C ARG A 391 25.48 27.31 10.23
N ILE A 392 25.21 26.17 10.89
CA ILE A 392 24.79 26.12 12.30
C ILE A 392 25.94 26.52 13.23
N VAL A 393 27.14 26.00 12.97
CA VAL A 393 28.37 26.39 13.68
C VAL A 393 28.63 27.90 13.51
N ALA A 394 28.42 28.45 12.32
CA ALA A 394 28.65 29.88 12.05
C ALA A 394 27.60 30.83 12.66
N SER A 395 26.41 30.34 13.05
CA SER A 395 25.27 31.17 13.51
C SER A 395 25.06 31.21 15.02
N HIS A 396 25.73 30.34 15.79
CA HIS A 396 25.68 30.35 17.25
C HIS A 396 26.93 31.05 17.79
N ASP A 397 26.78 32.32 18.17
CA ASP A 397 27.82 33.22 18.74
C ASP A 397 28.26 32.81 20.16
N ARG A 398 28.42 31.49 20.41
CA ARG A 398 28.95 30.89 21.63
C ARG A 398 30.13 29.99 21.26
N PRO A 399 31.17 29.88 22.11
CA PRO A 399 32.24 28.93 21.90
C PRO A 399 31.69 27.53 22.17
N LEU A 400 30.97 26.98 21.19
CA LEU A 400 30.95 25.53 21.02
C LEU A 400 32.42 25.13 20.84
N GLY A 401 32.81 23.99 21.42
CA GLY A 401 34.16 23.46 21.34
C GLY A 401 34.64 23.25 19.89
N PRO A 402 35.74 22.52 19.66
CA PRO A 402 36.21 22.27 18.29
C PRO A 402 35.05 21.82 17.41
N ALA A 403 35.06 22.26 16.14
CA ALA A 403 34.10 21.89 15.11
C ALA A 403 33.61 20.44 15.31
N PRO A 404 32.31 20.12 15.10
CA PRO A 404 31.78 18.78 15.37
C PRO A 404 32.80 17.77 14.87
N GLY A 405 33.28 16.91 15.78
CA GLY A 405 34.32 15.96 15.43
C GLY A 405 33.83 15.06 14.30
N ALA A 406 34.73 14.25 13.75
CA ALA A 406 34.37 13.35 12.65
C ALA A 406 33.08 12.59 12.99
N ILE A 407 32.03 12.80 12.18
CA ILE A 407 30.73 12.16 12.41
C ILE A 407 30.97 10.65 12.36
N ARG A 408 30.56 9.95 13.43
CA ARG A 408 30.76 8.51 13.54
C ARG A 408 29.49 7.71 13.35
N ALA A 409 28.31 8.34 13.48
CA ALA A 409 27.05 7.67 13.18
C ALA A 409 25.97 8.61 12.64
N VAL A 410 25.09 8.04 11.80
CA VAL A 410 23.89 8.71 11.25
C VAL A 410 22.65 7.88 11.56
N HIS A 411 21.58 8.54 12.02
CA HIS A 411 20.33 7.91 12.40
C HIS A 411 19.15 8.66 11.80
N ALA A 412 18.14 7.95 11.33
CA ALA A 412 16.91 8.51 10.80
C ALA A 412 15.71 7.85 11.48
N GLY A 413 14.73 8.67 11.80
CA GLY A 413 13.39 8.24 12.19
C GLY A 413 12.35 8.72 11.20
N GLY A 414 11.08 8.67 11.60
CA GLY A 414 9.95 8.95 10.70
C GLY A 414 10.04 10.29 9.97
N SER A 415 10.34 11.37 10.68
CA SER A 415 10.43 12.73 10.11
C SER A 415 11.61 13.56 10.65
N GLN A 416 12.58 12.89 11.27
CA GLN A 416 13.77 13.49 11.86
C GLN A 416 15.01 12.67 11.54
N ALA A 417 16.16 13.32 11.46
CA ALA A 417 17.45 12.67 11.33
C ALA A 417 18.44 13.28 12.32
N CYS A 418 19.41 12.49 12.74
CA CYS A 418 20.43 12.90 13.69
C CYS A 418 21.79 12.35 13.30
N VAL A 419 22.84 13.08 13.67
CA VAL A 419 24.24 12.61 13.63
C VAL A 419 24.81 12.55 15.03
N LEU A 420 25.75 11.63 15.24
CA LEU A 420 26.53 11.48 16.47
C LEU A 420 28.01 11.62 16.12
N ASP A 421 28.72 12.53 16.79
CA ASP A 421 30.15 12.72 16.59
C ASP A 421 31.03 11.80 17.44
N ALA A 422 32.34 11.89 17.24
CA ALA A 422 33.34 11.09 17.95
C ALA A 422 33.37 11.36 19.46
N GLU A 423 32.99 12.57 19.87
CA GLU A 423 32.98 13.06 21.24
C GLU A 423 31.67 12.71 21.98
N GLY A 424 30.66 12.19 21.27
CA GLY A 424 29.39 11.78 21.85
C GLY A 424 28.32 12.87 21.84
N MET A 425 28.47 13.89 21.01
CA MET A 425 27.50 14.95 20.76
C MET A 425 26.51 14.52 19.68
N ALA A 426 25.22 14.74 19.92
CA ALA A 426 24.17 14.47 18.95
C ALA A 426 23.59 15.76 18.38
N LEU A 427 23.45 15.82 17.05
CA LEU A 427 22.81 16.92 16.33
C LEU A 427 21.61 16.37 15.57
N CYS A 428 20.40 16.83 15.87
CA CYS A 428 19.16 16.36 15.26
C CYS A 428 18.43 17.47 14.51
N TRP A 429 17.81 17.14 13.38
CA TRP A 429 16.97 18.06 12.59
C TRP A 429 15.64 17.40 12.21
N SER A 430 14.55 18.19 12.17
CA SER A 430 13.19 17.69 11.89
C SER A 430 12.32 18.71 11.14
N ASN A 431 11.18 18.26 10.62
CA ASN A 431 10.20 19.07 9.89
C ASN A 431 9.09 19.67 10.78
N LEU A 432 9.11 19.39 12.09
CA LEU A 432 8.10 19.87 13.01
C LEU A 432 8.43 21.32 13.40
N GLN A 433 7.40 22.17 13.29
CA GLN A 433 7.46 23.63 13.32
C GLN A 433 8.46 24.20 14.34
N ALA A 434 9.20 25.19 13.83
CA ALA A 434 9.62 26.35 14.60
C ALA A 434 8.42 26.90 15.40
N SER A 435 8.20 26.41 16.62
CA SER A 435 7.74 27.30 17.66
C SER A 435 8.80 28.39 17.79
N SER A 436 8.34 29.63 17.83
CA SER A 436 9.03 30.87 17.44
C SER A 436 10.27 31.27 18.25
N ASP A 437 11.02 30.34 18.86
CA ASP A 437 12.23 30.64 19.64
C ASP A 437 13.31 29.53 19.66
N SER A 438 13.26 28.51 18.80
CA SER A 438 14.31 27.47 18.75
C SER A 438 14.66 27.07 17.31
N SER A 439 15.95 27.10 16.98
CA SER A 439 16.52 26.68 15.70
C SER A 439 16.00 25.30 15.23
N PRO A 440 15.95 25.03 13.91
CA PRO A 440 15.53 23.72 13.34
C PRO A 440 16.48 22.55 13.69
N VAL A 441 17.48 22.81 14.53
CA VAL A 441 18.56 21.92 14.90
C VAL A 441 18.58 21.87 16.42
N LEU A 442 18.37 20.67 16.96
CA LEU A 442 18.56 20.39 18.37
C LEU A 442 20.00 19.93 18.57
N VAL A 443 20.81 20.75 19.25
CA VAL A 443 22.17 20.39 19.69
C VAL A 443 22.09 19.75 21.06
N LEU A 444 22.59 18.52 21.20
CA LEU A 444 22.56 17.76 22.46
C LEU A 444 23.97 17.26 22.81
N GLY A 445 24.42 17.64 24.00
CA GLY A 445 25.79 17.41 24.49
C GLY A 445 26.66 18.66 24.36
N GLY A 446 27.68 18.81 25.22
CA GLY A 446 28.73 19.84 25.13
C GLY A 446 28.40 21.20 25.74
N ALA A 447 29.09 21.52 26.85
CA ALA A 447 29.16 22.81 27.57
C ALA A 447 27.84 23.59 27.80
N GLY A 448 26.70 22.89 27.91
CA GLY A 448 25.42 23.53 28.17
C GLY A 448 24.27 22.67 28.70
N GLY A 449 24.47 21.39 29.04
CA GLY A 449 23.39 20.64 29.71
C GLY A 449 23.34 19.11 29.62
N LEU A 450 24.43 18.40 29.31
CA LEU A 450 24.58 16.97 29.62
C LEU A 450 25.94 16.76 30.28
N ASP A 451 25.98 16.07 31.42
CA ASP A 451 27.20 15.83 32.19
C ASP A 451 28.07 14.68 31.62
N GLU A 452 27.56 13.85 30.70
CA GLU A 452 28.25 12.65 30.17
C GLU A 452 27.97 12.40 28.66
N PRO A 453 28.94 11.87 27.88
CA PRO A 453 28.83 11.67 26.43
C PRO A 453 27.98 10.44 26.02
N LEU A 454 27.36 10.51 24.83
CA LEU A 454 26.51 9.43 24.29
C LEU A 454 27.31 8.35 23.55
N THR A 455 26.98 7.08 23.81
CA THR A 455 27.56 5.90 23.14
C THR A 455 26.69 5.39 21.99
N VAL A 456 25.37 5.39 22.17
CA VAL A 456 24.36 4.97 21.18
C VAL A 456 23.30 6.05 21.06
N LEU A 457 22.82 6.28 19.84
CA LEU A 457 21.66 7.12 19.56
C LEU A 457 20.61 6.30 18.81
N ALA A 458 19.34 6.49 19.15
CA ALA A 458 18.21 5.87 18.47
C ALA A 458 17.12 6.92 18.22
N VAL A 459 16.56 6.92 17.02
CA VAL A 459 15.72 8.01 16.53
C VAL A 459 14.40 7.45 16.01
N GLY A 460 13.30 7.83 16.66
CA GLY A 460 11.92 7.51 16.24
C GLY A 460 11.27 8.64 15.45
N ASN A 461 9.94 8.67 15.38
CA ASN A 461 9.23 9.71 14.62
C ASN A 461 9.26 11.10 15.31
N ARG A 462 9.01 11.13 16.62
CA ARG A 462 8.94 12.37 17.43
C ARG A 462 9.77 12.34 18.72
N ARG A 463 10.56 11.29 18.90
CA ARG A 463 11.40 11.05 20.09
C ARG A 463 12.75 10.51 19.64
N ALA A 464 13.81 10.97 20.26
CA ALA A 464 15.15 10.41 20.13
C ALA A 464 15.62 10.02 21.53
N CYS A 465 16.38 8.93 21.64
CA CYS A 465 16.94 8.49 22.91
C CYS A 465 18.43 8.18 22.74
N GLY A 466 19.23 8.54 23.72
CA GLY A 466 20.65 8.24 23.80
C GLY A 466 20.96 7.28 24.94
N LEU A 467 21.95 6.41 24.73
CA LEU A 467 22.57 5.60 25.79
C LEU A 467 23.88 6.26 26.21
N ARG A 468 24.03 6.58 27.49
CA ARG A 468 25.26 7.14 28.04
C ARG A 468 26.33 6.08 28.28
N THR A 469 27.57 6.50 28.50
CA THR A 469 28.71 5.63 28.84
C THR A 469 28.49 4.79 30.10
N ASP A 470 27.70 5.26 31.05
CA ASP A 470 27.33 4.55 32.28
C ASP A 470 26.21 3.50 32.10
N GLY A 471 25.61 3.45 30.90
CA GLY A 471 24.52 2.56 30.53
C GLY A 471 23.12 3.11 30.81
N THR A 472 22.97 4.36 31.24
CA THR A 472 21.66 5.00 31.45
C THR A 472 21.07 5.54 30.14
N ILE A 473 19.75 5.56 30.05
CA ILE A 473 19.00 6.04 28.88
C ILE A 473 18.47 7.43 29.15
N GLU A 474 18.54 8.28 28.14
CA GLU A 474 17.96 9.61 28.18
C GLU A 474 17.26 9.95 26.87
N CYS A 475 16.04 10.47 26.93
CA CYS A 475 15.25 10.75 25.73
C CYS A 475 14.77 12.20 25.61
N TRP A 476 14.59 12.60 24.36
CA TRP A 476 14.33 13.96 23.89
C TRP A 476 13.19 13.96 22.88
N GLY A 477 12.43 15.05 22.81
CA GLY A 477 11.31 15.19 21.88
C GLY A 477 10.02 15.64 22.56
N SER A 478 8.90 15.61 21.83
CA SER A 478 7.62 16.09 22.35
C SER A 478 7.19 15.26 23.56
N ARG A 479 7.25 15.87 24.76
CA ARG A 479 6.73 15.32 26.03
C ARG A 479 5.20 15.38 26.02
N GLY A 480 4.57 14.57 25.18
CA GLY A 480 3.18 14.22 25.44
C GLY A 480 3.14 13.36 26.70
N GLU A 481 2.27 13.71 27.65
CA GLU A 481 2.06 12.97 28.93
C GLU A 481 1.82 11.45 28.71
N ALA A 482 1.42 11.06 27.50
CA ALA A 482 1.12 9.68 27.11
C ALA A 482 2.33 8.72 27.02
N TRP A 483 3.59 9.18 27.06
CA TRP A 483 4.75 8.31 26.80
C TRP A 483 5.50 7.78 28.04
N GLY A 484 5.21 8.29 29.24
CA GLY A 484 5.84 7.85 30.49
C GLY A 484 7.35 8.11 30.62
N PRO A 485 7.92 7.87 31.83
CA PRO A 485 9.34 8.02 32.11
C PRO A 485 10.19 6.91 31.47
N GLU A 486 11.47 7.20 31.24
CA GLU A 486 12.45 6.21 30.80
C GLU A 486 12.68 5.14 31.90
N PRO A 487 12.90 3.86 31.53
CA PRO A 487 13.20 2.83 32.50
C PRO A 487 14.50 3.08 33.26
N ALA A 488 14.48 2.85 34.57
CA ALA A 488 15.69 2.90 35.39
C ALA A 488 16.50 1.60 35.20
N GLY A 489 17.81 1.73 35.03
CA GLY A 489 18.69 0.57 34.91
C GLY A 489 19.91 0.82 34.04
N ARG A 490 20.60 -0.26 33.69
CA ARG A 490 21.73 -0.25 32.76
C ARG A 490 21.39 -1.04 31.51
N PHE A 491 21.65 -0.44 30.36
CA PHE A 491 21.29 -0.96 29.05
C PHE A 491 22.51 -1.01 28.14
N ARG A 492 22.44 -1.86 27.11
CA ARG A 492 23.50 -2.04 26.10
C ARG A 492 22.99 -1.90 24.65
N GLY A 493 21.68 -1.84 24.47
CA GLY A 493 21.04 -1.69 23.16
C GLY A 493 19.77 -0.88 23.30
N LEU A 494 19.42 -0.13 22.25
CA LEU A 494 18.32 0.83 22.27
C LEU A 494 17.72 0.95 20.87
N SER A 495 16.39 0.90 20.79
CA SER A 495 15.64 1.16 19.57
C SER A 495 14.41 2.01 19.88
N VAL A 496 14.14 2.99 19.03
CA VAL A 496 13.06 3.95 19.22
C VAL A 496 12.16 3.91 18.00
N GLY A 497 10.94 3.41 18.18
CA GLY A 497 9.91 3.35 17.17
C GLY A 497 9.07 4.62 17.09
N SER A 498 7.95 4.55 16.36
CA SER A 498 7.03 5.69 16.25
C SER A 498 6.06 5.81 17.43
N SER A 499 5.79 4.71 18.12
CA SER A 499 4.78 4.62 19.19
C SER A 499 5.37 4.21 20.54
N HIS A 500 6.47 3.46 20.53
CA HIS A 500 7.15 2.94 21.72
C HIS A 500 8.66 2.87 21.49
N SER A 501 9.40 2.70 22.58
CA SER A 501 10.83 2.47 22.60
C SER A 501 11.11 1.14 23.29
N CYS A 502 12.18 0.47 22.88
CA CYS A 502 12.62 -0.79 23.48
C CYS A 502 14.13 -0.75 23.67
N ALA A 503 14.60 -1.26 24.81
CA ALA A 503 16.01 -1.33 25.14
C ALA A 503 16.39 -2.73 25.61
N ILE A 504 17.63 -3.13 25.33
CA ILE A 504 18.22 -4.39 25.80
C ILE A 504 19.01 -4.08 27.06
N ARG A 505 18.61 -4.67 28.18
CA ARG A 505 19.34 -4.61 29.46
C ARG A 505 20.69 -5.31 29.36
N THR A 506 21.60 -5.03 30.28
CA THR A 506 22.92 -5.67 30.31
C THR A 506 22.87 -7.19 30.52
N ASP A 507 21.78 -7.72 31.10
CA ASP A 507 21.50 -9.16 31.24
C ASP A 507 20.89 -9.79 29.97
N GLY A 508 20.58 -8.98 28.95
CA GLY A 508 20.05 -9.43 27.65
C GLY A 508 18.53 -9.40 27.53
N THR A 509 17.77 -9.08 28.57
CA THR A 509 16.30 -8.97 28.47
C THR A 509 15.89 -7.67 27.80
N ILE A 510 14.69 -7.63 27.20
CA ILE A 510 14.14 -6.43 26.57
C ILE A 510 13.16 -5.74 27.53
N GLU A 511 13.23 -4.42 27.59
CA GLU A 511 12.26 -3.56 28.28
C GLU A 511 11.75 -2.49 27.32
N CYS A 512 10.42 -2.38 27.20
CA CYS A 512 9.77 -1.43 26.30
C CYS A 512 8.88 -0.44 27.08
N TRP A 513 8.85 0.81 26.63
CA TRP A 513 8.04 1.88 27.22
C TRP A 513 7.47 2.81 26.13
N GLY A 514 6.45 3.61 26.47
CA GLY A 514 5.73 4.47 25.53
C GLY A 514 4.25 4.13 25.43
N LEU A 515 3.67 4.25 24.24
CA LEU A 515 2.24 3.97 24.01
C LEU A 515 1.99 2.45 24.02
N GLY A 516 1.22 1.98 25.01
CA GLY A 516 0.97 0.55 25.24
C GLY A 516 -0.36 0.02 24.72
N HIS A 517 -0.64 0.16 23.43
CA HIS A 517 -1.79 -0.50 22.79
C HIS A 517 -1.35 -1.78 22.07
N GLY A 518 -2.23 -2.78 21.95
CA GLY A 518 -1.97 -3.97 21.12
C GLY A 518 -0.75 -4.83 21.53
N GLY A 519 -0.35 -4.79 22.80
CA GLY A 519 0.79 -5.59 23.29
C GLY A 519 2.18 -5.06 22.90
N LEU A 520 2.30 -3.84 22.38
CA LEU A 520 3.58 -3.23 21.97
C LEU A 520 4.68 -3.24 23.05
N LEU A 521 4.29 -3.17 24.32
CA LEU A 521 5.23 -3.15 25.45
C LEU A 521 5.55 -4.54 26.01
N ASN A 522 4.86 -5.57 25.53
CA ASN A 522 4.98 -6.94 26.04
C ASN A 522 6.08 -7.69 25.28
N ALA A 523 7.33 -7.30 25.52
CA ALA A 523 8.48 -8.00 24.94
C ALA A 523 8.52 -9.46 25.45
N PRO A 524 8.76 -10.45 24.58
CA PRO A 524 8.84 -11.85 25.01
C PRO A 524 10.03 -12.11 25.94
N ASP A 525 9.89 -13.13 26.79
CA ASP A 525 10.94 -13.53 27.73
C ASP A 525 12.11 -14.18 26.99
N GLY A 526 13.32 -13.64 27.14
CA GLY A 526 14.49 -14.19 26.48
C GLY A 526 15.74 -13.32 26.61
N SER A 527 16.81 -13.79 25.98
CA SER A 527 18.06 -13.05 25.82
C SER A 527 18.24 -12.65 24.36
N TYR A 528 18.42 -11.35 24.12
CA TYR A 528 18.45 -10.76 22.80
C TYR A 528 19.77 -10.03 22.51
N SER A 529 20.19 -10.08 21.25
CA SER A 529 21.40 -9.44 20.73
C SER A 529 21.09 -8.13 20.00
N SER A 530 19.92 -8.02 19.35
CA SER A 530 19.46 -6.80 18.70
C SER A 530 17.95 -6.63 18.82
N VAL A 531 17.48 -5.38 18.82
CA VAL A 531 16.05 -5.03 18.83
C VAL A 531 15.80 -3.90 17.85
N SER A 532 14.66 -3.95 17.16
CA SER A 532 14.16 -2.90 16.28
C SER A 532 12.69 -2.63 16.60
N ALA A 533 12.38 -1.40 17.00
CA ALA A 533 11.03 -0.95 17.33
C ALA A 533 10.47 -0.09 16.20
N SER A 534 9.20 -0.29 15.84
CA SER A 534 8.51 0.42 14.77
C SER A 534 7.26 1.16 15.26
N ARG A 535 6.29 1.43 14.36
CA ARG A 535 5.00 2.04 14.71
C ARG A 535 4.03 1.06 15.34
N ASN A 536 3.99 -0.15 14.78
CA ASN A 536 2.95 -1.13 15.04
C ASN A 536 3.49 -2.39 15.71
N HIS A 537 4.79 -2.67 15.60
CA HIS A 537 5.42 -3.84 16.18
C HIS A 537 6.89 -3.59 16.50
N SER A 538 7.50 -4.53 17.20
CA SER A 538 8.94 -4.66 17.37
C SER A 538 9.38 -6.03 16.89
N CYS A 539 10.64 -6.13 16.46
CA CYS A 539 11.31 -7.39 16.21
C CYS A 539 12.67 -7.41 16.91
N ALA A 540 13.09 -8.57 17.41
CA ALA A 540 14.37 -8.74 18.05
C ALA A 540 15.04 -10.05 17.61
N VAL A 541 16.36 -10.04 17.52
CA VAL A 541 17.18 -11.23 17.29
C VAL A 541 17.59 -11.77 18.64
N ARG A 542 17.26 -13.04 18.90
CA ARG A 542 17.72 -13.79 20.07
C ARG A 542 19.20 -14.10 19.96
N VAL A 543 19.82 -14.40 21.10
CA VAL A 543 21.23 -14.85 21.14
C VAL A 543 21.48 -16.16 20.36
N ASP A 544 20.43 -16.96 20.12
CA ASP A 544 20.50 -18.18 19.29
C ASP A 544 20.31 -17.90 17.78
N GLY A 545 20.06 -16.64 17.40
CA GLY A 545 19.88 -16.19 16.04
C GLY A 545 18.43 -16.13 15.58
N ASN A 546 17.45 -16.65 16.32
CA ASN A 546 16.05 -16.59 15.90
C ASN A 546 15.49 -15.16 16.02
N VAL A 547 14.60 -14.77 15.11
CA VAL A 547 13.87 -13.50 15.20
C VAL A 547 12.52 -13.72 15.86
N GLU A 548 12.19 -12.87 16.83
CA GLU A 548 10.87 -12.79 17.44
C GLU A 548 10.30 -11.40 17.27
N CYS A 549 9.04 -11.32 16.84
CA CYS A 549 8.32 -10.06 16.67
C CYS A 549 7.06 -10.03 17.55
N TRP A 550 6.73 -8.86 18.10
CA TRP A 550 5.54 -8.67 18.95
C TRP A 550 4.90 -7.29 18.71
N GLY A 551 3.62 -7.16 19.07
CA GLY A 551 2.81 -5.95 18.90
C GLY A 551 1.57 -6.21 18.04
N LEU A 552 1.21 -5.23 17.20
CA LEU A 552 0.11 -5.33 16.24
C LEU A 552 0.55 -6.05 14.97
N ASP A 553 -0.18 -7.10 14.61
CA ASP A 553 0.09 -7.87 13.40
C ASP A 553 -0.71 -7.37 12.19
N TYR A 554 -0.17 -6.36 11.49
CA TYR A 554 -0.71 -5.96 10.20
C TYR A 554 -0.02 -6.71 9.06
N SER A 555 -0.69 -7.68 8.46
CA SER A 555 -0.18 -8.37 7.26
C SER A 555 1.03 -9.28 7.47
N GLY A 556 1.06 -10.03 8.58
CA GLY A 556 2.15 -10.97 8.87
C GLY A 556 3.45 -10.25 9.24
N LEU A 557 3.35 -9.10 9.91
CA LEU A 557 4.53 -8.39 10.44
C LEU A 557 5.16 -9.18 11.59
N LEU A 558 4.37 -10.01 12.27
CA LEU A 558 4.86 -10.85 13.36
C LEU A 558 5.40 -12.22 12.89
N ASP A 559 5.14 -12.60 11.64
CA ASP A 559 5.51 -13.89 11.05
C ASP A 559 6.97 -13.93 10.61
N ALA A 560 7.88 -13.80 11.58
CA ALA A 560 9.30 -13.80 11.31
C ALA A 560 9.78 -15.15 10.72
N PRO A 561 10.63 -15.15 9.68
CA PRO A 561 11.17 -16.36 9.09
C PRO A 561 12.11 -17.11 10.04
N ASN A 562 12.25 -18.42 9.81
CA ASN A 562 13.15 -19.27 10.57
C ASN A 562 14.60 -19.17 10.04
N GLY A 563 15.56 -19.03 10.95
CA GLY A 563 16.97 -19.10 10.62
C GLY A 563 17.83 -18.38 11.65
N PRO A 564 19.15 -18.55 11.60
CA PRO A 564 20.03 -17.70 12.37
C PRO A 564 20.22 -16.37 11.63
N PHE A 565 19.77 -15.31 12.28
CA PHE A 565 19.94 -13.91 11.86
C PHE A 565 20.94 -13.21 12.76
N THR A 566 21.56 -12.15 12.25
CA THR A 566 22.53 -11.33 12.98
C THR A 566 21.97 -9.97 13.37
N THR A 567 21.02 -9.45 12.59
CA THR A 567 20.36 -8.16 12.84
C THR A 567 18.98 -8.14 12.21
N VAL A 568 18.11 -7.27 12.73
CA VAL A 568 16.75 -7.03 12.23
C VAL A 568 16.45 -5.54 12.20
N SER A 569 15.71 -5.09 11.19
CA SER A 569 15.21 -3.73 11.03
C SER A 569 13.70 -3.78 10.73
N ALA A 570 12.92 -3.05 11.52
CA ALA A 570 11.46 -3.03 11.46
C ALA A 570 10.93 -1.64 11.03
N SER A 571 9.97 -1.62 10.11
CA SER A 571 9.28 -0.45 9.61
C SER A 571 7.75 -0.54 9.78
N PRO A 572 6.97 0.53 9.54
CA PRO A 572 5.52 0.47 9.70
C PRO A 572 4.82 -0.55 8.80
N SER A 573 5.48 -0.97 7.71
CA SER A 573 4.91 -1.81 6.64
C SER A 573 5.63 -3.14 6.47
N HIS A 574 6.91 -3.29 6.85
CA HIS A 574 7.67 -4.52 6.64
C HIS A 574 8.79 -4.66 7.67
N SER A 575 9.46 -5.80 7.68
CA SER A 575 10.68 -6.03 8.46
C SER A 575 11.68 -6.80 7.63
N CYS A 576 12.96 -6.51 7.81
CA CYS A 576 14.05 -7.19 7.12
C CYS A 576 15.12 -7.61 8.12
N ALA A 577 15.71 -8.79 7.93
CA ALA A 577 16.80 -9.30 8.73
C ALA A 577 17.95 -9.82 7.84
N ILE A 578 19.16 -9.81 8.38
CA ILE A 578 20.35 -10.36 7.72
C ILE A 578 20.65 -11.73 8.31
N ARG A 579 20.67 -12.75 7.45
CA ARG A 579 21.08 -14.11 7.80
C ARG A 579 22.57 -14.16 8.12
N THR A 580 23.02 -15.18 8.83
CA THR A 580 24.47 -15.36 9.13
C THR A 580 25.35 -15.50 7.88
N ASP A 581 24.78 -15.84 6.73
CA ASP A 581 25.46 -15.88 5.43
C ASP A 581 25.51 -14.53 4.69
N GLY A 582 24.96 -13.47 5.30
CA GLY A 582 24.90 -12.12 4.76
C GLY A 582 23.73 -11.85 3.81
N THR A 583 22.85 -12.82 3.56
CA THR A 583 21.66 -12.60 2.71
C THR A 583 20.55 -11.87 3.49
N ILE A 584 19.75 -11.09 2.77
CA ILE A 584 18.62 -10.33 3.34
C ILE A 584 17.34 -11.11 3.14
N GLU A 585 16.52 -11.19 4.18
CA GLU A 585 15.16 -11.70 4.11
C GLU A 585 14.19 -10.68 4.70
N CYS A 586 13.12 -10.37 3.97
CA CYS A 586 12.11 -9.39 4.37
C CYS A 586 10.71 -10.02 4.42
N TRP A 587 9.90 -9.62 5.40
CA TRP A 587 8.51 -10.07 5.61
C TRP A 587 7.59 -8.89 5.99
N GLY A 588 6.27 -9.13 6.08
CA GLY A 588 5.24 -8.10 6.21
C GLY A 588 4.68 -7.61 4.86
N THR A 589 4.10 -6.40 4.81
CA THR A 589 3.64 -5.82 3.53
C THR A 589 4.78 -5.30 2.68
N PHE A 590 5.09 -6.09 1.65
CA PHE A 590 4.65 -5.85 0.27
C PHE A 590 4.22 -7.22 -0.31
N ARG A 591 3.21 -7.82 0.35
CA ARG A 591 2.83 -9.25 0.48
C ARG A 591 3.18 -10.22 -0.65
N ALA A 592 3.42 -11.49 -0.24
CA ALA A 592 3.24 -12.74 -1.00
C ALA A 592 1.75 -13.10 -1.24
N PRO A 593 1.34 -13.76 -2.35
CA PRO A 593 -0.06 -13.97 -2.63
C PRO A 593 -0.49 -15.31 -2.01
N PRO A 594 -1.79 -15.59 -1.90
CA PRO A 594 -2.23 -16.93 -1.53
C PRO A 594 -1.69 -17.97 -2.53
N GLN A 595 -1.42 -19.20 -2.07
CA GLN A 595 -1.11 -20.32 -2.98
C GLN A 595 -2.19 -20.44 -4.07
N GLY A 596 -1.77 -20.41 -5.35
CA GLY A 596 -2.64 -20.43 -6.54
C GLY A 596 -2.74 -19.10 -7.29
N VAL A 597 -2.13 -18.04 -6.77
CA VAL A 597 -2.00 -16.74 -7.44
C VAL A 597 -0.53 -16.51 -7.82
N ALA A 598 -0.27 -16.35 -9.12
CA ALA A 598 0.99 -15.91 -9.72
C ALA A 598 1.35 -14.44 -9.40
N PHE A 599 2.58 -14.12 -8.98
CA PHE A 599 3.11 -12.75 -9.05
C PHE A 599 3.89 -12.46 -10.32
N HIS A 600 3.94 -11.19 -10.67
CA HIS A 600 4.74 -10.65 -11.75
C HIS A 600 5.15 -9.21 -11.44
#